data_AF-A0A7W7D983-F1
#
_entry.id   AF-A0A7W7D983-F1
#
_cell.length_a   1.000
_cell.length_b   1.000
_cell.length_c   1.000
_cell.angle_alpha   90.00
_cell.angle_beta   90.00
_cell.angle_gamma   90.00
#
_symmetry.space_group_name_H-M   'P 1'
#
loop_
_entity.id
_entity.type
_entity.pdbx_description
1 polymer ?
#
loop_
_entity_poly.entity_id
_entity_poly.type
_entity_poly.pdbx_seq_one_letter_code
_entity_poly.pdbx_strand_id
1 'polypeptide(L)'
;MTVAELLRRMSAREFAEWAVYEGLYGPIGPGRDDALAALIAFHVVNVMRDSSKGPDLKPADFLPAWEPPTEEAGVGERDQEPPDPPDRF
;
A
#
# COMPACT_ATOMS: atom_id res chain seq x y z
N MET A 1 -11.51 -13.29 -26.15
CA MET A 1 -10.71 -14.23 -26.97
C MET A 1 -10.73 -15.58 -26.29
N THR A 2 -10.93 -16.69 -26.99
CA THR A 2 -10.90 -18.02 -26.35
C THR A 2 -9.47 -18.54 -26.26
N VAL A 3 -9.20 -19.45 -25.32
CA VAL A 3 -7.88 -20.11 -25.18
C VAL A 3 -7.51 -20.85 -26.47
N ALA A 4 -8.47 -21.52 -27.12
CA ALA A 4 -8.26 -22.22 -28.38
C ALA A 4 -7.93 -21.27 -29.55
N GLU A 5 -8.41 -20.02 -29.52
CA GLU A 5 -8.04 -19.02 -30.51
C GLU A 5 -6.64 -18.46 -30.26
N LEU A 6 -6.30 -18.21 -28.99
CA LEU A 6 -4.97 -17.73 -28.59
C LEU A 6 -3.86 -18.75 -28.92
N LEU A 7 -4.08 -20.02 -28.61
CA LEU A 7 -3.09 -21.09 -28.88
C LEU A 7 -2.86 -21.36 -30.37
N ARG A 8 -3.77 -20.92 -31.25
CA ARG A 8 -3.56 -20.96 -32.71
C ARG A 8 -2.66 -19.83 -33.20
N ARG A 9 -2.53 -18.74 -32.44
CA ARG A 9 -1.75 -17.55 -32.82
C ARG A 9 -0.40 -17.47 -32.12
N MET A 10 -0.29 -18.01 -30.90
CA MET A 10 0.94 -18.05 -30.12
C MET A 10 1.03 -19.31 -29.28
N SER A 11 2.24 -19.69 -28.88
CA SER A 11 2.44 -20.86 -28.03
C SER A 11 1.98 -20.61 -26.59
N ALA A 12 1.62 -21.68 -25.88
CA ALA A 12 1.28 -21.59 -24.45
C ALA A 12 2.42 -21.00 -23.60
N ARG A 13 3.67 -21.28 -24.00
CA ARG A 13 4.86 -20.73 -23.33
C ARG A 13 4.94 -19.22 -23.48
N GLU A 14 4.79 -18.72 -24.71
CA GLU A 14 4.81 -17.29 -25.00
C GLU A 14 3.67 -16.57 -24.27
N PHE A 15 2.47 -17.18 -24.21
CA PHE A 15 1.35 -16.63 -23.43
C PHE A 15 1.67 -16.52 -21.93
N ALA A 16 2.36 -17.52 -21.36
CA ALA A 16 2.79 -17.47 -19.97
C ALA A 16 3.86 -16.38 -19.73
N GLU A 17 4.79 -16.20 -20.67
CA GLU A 17 5.79 -15.13 -20.62
C GLU A 17 5.12 -13.75 -20.66
N TRP A 18 4.08 -13.57 -21.49
CA TRP A 18 3.28 -12.34 -21.50
C TRP A 18 2.47 -12.11 -20.23
N ALA A 19 1.91 -13.16 -19.62
CA ALA A 19 1.19 -13.05 -18.35
C ALA A 19 2.12 -12.61 -17.21
N VAL A 20 3.34 -13.13 -17.17
CA VAL A 20 4.37 -12.69 -16.21
C VAL A 20 4.82 -11.26 -16.51
N TYR A 21 5.06 -10.93 -17.78
CA TYR A 21 5.41 -9.57 -18.18
C TYR A 21 4.33 -8.56 -17.81
N GLU A 22 3.05 -8.89 -17.98
CA GLU A 22 1.92 -8.05 -17.59
C GLU A 22 1.83 -7.90 -16.06
N GLY A 23 2.04 -8.97 -15.30
CA GLY A 23 2.11 -8.88 -13.84
C GLY A 23 3.27 -8.01 -13.31
N LEU A 24 4.40 -7.96 -14.04
CA LEU A 24 5.59 -7.19 -13.64
C LEU A 24 5.62 -5.76 -14.19
N TYR A 25 5.22 -5.58 -15.44
CA TYR A 25 5.41 -4.37 -16.25
C TYR A 25 4.13 -3.90 -16.93
N GLY A 26 2.99 -4.55 -16.68
CA GLY A 26 1.69 -4.13 -17.18
C GLY A 26 1.40 -2.68 -16.81
N PRO A 27 0.48 -2.01 -17.53
CA PRO A 27 0.31 -0.56 -17.49
C PRO A 27 0.18 0.01 -16.08
N ILE A 28 -0.32 -0.80 -15.17
CA ILE A 28 -0.78 -0.49 -13.87
C ILE A 28 -0.93 -1.86 -13.19
N GLY A 29 0.04 -2.34 -12.43
CA GLY A 29 -0.25 -3.44 -11.51
C GLY A 29 -1.35 -3.02 -10.51
N PRO A 30 -1.84 -3.93 -9.65
CA PRO A 30 -2.82 -3.59 -8.60
C PRO A 30 -2.44 -2.32 -7.82
N GLY A 31 -1.14 -2.08 -7.61
CA GLY A 31 -0.61 -0.91 -6.91
C GLY A 31 -1.14 0.48 -7.34
N ARG A 32 -1.50 0.74 -8.61
CA ARG A 32 -2.13 2.05 -8.93
C ARG A 32 -3.61 2.07 -8.56
N ASP A 33 -4.32 0.97 -8.73
CA ASP A 33 -5.73 0.89 -8.32
C ASP A 33 -5.82 1.07 -6.81
N ASP A 34 -4.87 0.50 -6.08
CA ASP A 34 -4.72 0.70 -4.65
C ASP A 34 -4.29 2.13 -4.30
N ALA A 35 -3.41 2.76 -5.09
CA ALA A 35 -3.07 4.17 -4.90
C ALA A 35 -4.28 5.11 -5.15
N LEU A 36 -5.09 4.80 -6.15
CA LEU A 36 -6.34 5.54 -6.43
C LEU A 36 -7.34 5.33 -5.30
N ALA A 37 -7.51 4.10 -4.83
CA ALA A 37 -8.38 3.77 -3.70
C ALA A 37 -7.90 4.47 -2.41
N ALA A 38 -6.59 4.47 -2.15
CA ALA A 38 -5.97 5.14 -1.01
C ALA A 38 -6.20 6.65 -1.04
N LEU A 39 -6.05 7.30 -2.20
CA LEU A 39 -6.35 8.72 -2.37
C LEU A 39 -7.82 9.05 -2.08
N ILE A 40 -8.75 8.24 -2.58
CA ILE A 40 -10.18 8.42 -2.31
C ILE A 40 -10.46 8.27 -0.81
N ALA A 41 -9.97 7.20 -0.18
CA ALA A 41 -10.16 6.96 1.25
C ALA A 41 -9.55 8.09 2.10
N PHE A 42 -8.35 8.55 1.76
CA PHE A 42 -7.67 9.69 2.38
C PHE A 42 -8.54 10.94 2.36
N HIS A 43 -9.13 11.28 1.21
CA HIS A 43 -9.99 12.46 1.11
C HIS A 43 -11.30 12.30 1.87
N VAL A 44 -11.94 11.13 1.81
CA VAL A 44 -13.18 10.84 2.56
C VAL A 44 -12.93 10.97 4.06
N VAL A 45 -11.87 10.36 4.59
CA VAL A 45 -11.53 10.44 6.01
C VAL A 45 -11.18 11.86 6.43
N ASN A 46 -10.41 12.60 5.63
CA ASN A 46 -10.08 13.99 5.95
C ASN A 46 -11.30 14.92 6.00
N VAL A 47 -12.31 14.67 5.17
CA VAL A 47 -13.56 15.44 5.19
C VAL A 47 -14.42 15.09 6.41
N MET A 48 -14.40 13.85 6.86
CA MET A 48 -15.23 13.37 7.97
C MET A 48 -14.58 13.53 9.36
N ARG A 49 -13.25 13.60 9.44
CA ARG A 49 -12.54 13.69 10.71
C ARG A 49 -12.50 15.11 11.27
N ASP A 50 -12.48 15.20 12.59
CA ASP A 50 -12.15 16.45 13.28
C ASP A 50 -10.64 16.67 13.22
N SER A 51 -10.20 17.68 12.47
CA SER A 51 -8.77 17.99 12.28
C SER A 51 -8.06 18.44 13.56
N SER A 52 -8.80 18.78 14.63
CA SER A 52 -8.22 19.09 15.94
C SER A 52 -7.91 17.84 16.78
N LYS A 53 -8.35 16.66 16.33
CA LYS A 53 -8.24 15.39 17.07
C LYS A 53 -7.44 14.37 16.28
N GLY A 54 -6.16 14.26 16.64
CA GLY A 54 -5.25 13.23 16.15
C GLY A 54 -4.18 13.75 15.19
N PRO A 55 -3.25 12.87 14.78
CA PRO A 55 -2.15 13.24 13.89
C PRO A 55 -2.63 13.52 12.47
N ASP A 56 -1.80 14.25 11.71
CA ASP A 56 -2.01 14.40 10.27
C ASP A 56 -1.83 13.07 9.56
N LEU A 57 -2.87 12.69 8.79
CA LEU A 57 -2.82 11.50 7.95
C LEU A 57 -2.15 11.84 6.63
N LYS A 58 -1.49 10.85 6.03
CA LYS A 58 -0.89 10.93 4.69
C LYS A 58 -1.58 9.92 3.77
N PRO A 59 -1.63 10.16 2.45
CA PRO A 59 -2.18 9.17 1.52
C PRO A 59 -1.51 7.79 1.62
N ALA A 60 -0.23 7.75 1.98
CA ALA A 60 0.53 6.51 2.17
C ALA A 60 0.00 5.63 3.32
N ASP A 61 -0.68 6.21 4.32
CA ASP A 61 -1.24 5.46 5.45
C ASP A 61 -2.44 4.59 5.04
N PHE A 62 -2.96 4.78 3.82
CA PHE A 62 -4.10 4.07 3.25
C PHE A 62 -3.69 3.02 2.21
N LEU A 63 -2.38 2.87 1.93
CA LEU A 63 -1.88 1.87 0.99
C LEU A 63 -1.66 0.52 1.66
N PRO A 64 -1.97 -0.61 0.99
CA PRO A 64 -1.60 -1.93 1.48
C PRO A 64 -0.08 -2.11 1.51
N ALA A 65 0.43 -2.84 2.51
CA ALA A 65 1.80 -3.32 2.50
C ALA A 65 1.91 -4.51 1.52
N TRP A 66 2.46 -4.27 0.34
CA TRP A 66 2.64 -5.29 -0.70
C TRP A 66 3.80 -6.23 -0.42
N GLU A 67 4.81 -5.75 0.31
CA GLU A 67 5.94 -6.57 0.73
C GLU A 67 5.61 -7.27 2.05
N PRO A 68 5.92 -8.57 2.18
CA PRO A 68 5.88 -9.22 3.48
C PRO A 68 6.82 -8.47 4.43
N PRO A 69 6.43 -8.30 5.71
CA PRO A 69 7.28 -7.60 6.67
C PRO A 69 8.63 -8.32 6.75
N THR A 70 9.67 -7.67 6.23
CA THR A 70 11.04 -8.10 6.46
C THR A 70 11.36 -7.77 7.92
N GLU A 71 11.86 -8.73 8.69
CA GLU A 71 12.00 -8.66 10.16
C GLU A 71 12.92 -7.53 10.68
N GLU A 72 13.48 -6.68 9.81
CA GLU A 72 14.52 -5.71 10.16
C GLU A 72 14.00 -4.29 10.47
N ALA A 73 12.70 -3.97 10.30
CA ALA A 73 12.17 -2.62 10.52
C ALA A 73 11.59 -2.39 11.93
N GLY A 74 12.30 -2.85 12.96
CA GLY A 74 11.81 -2.91 14.34
C GLY A 74 12.62 -2.17 15.40
N VAL A 75 13.33 -1.08 15.07
CA VAL A 75 13.92 -0.18 16.07
C VAL A 75 13.82 1.26 15.58
N GLY A 76 12.73 1.93 15.92
CA GLY A 76 12.57 3.38 15.78
C GLY A 76 11.99 3.93 17.07
N GLU A 77 12.84 4.62 17.83
CA GLU A 77 12.58 5.49 18.97
C GLU A 77 11.10 5.65 19.38
N ARG A 78 10.74 5.10 20.54
CA ARG A 78 9.74 5.72 21.41
C ARG A 78 10.48 6.42 22.54
N ASP A 79 10.99 7.61 22.24
CA ASP A 79 11.37 8.58 23.27
C ASP A 79 10.09 9.00 24.01
N GLN A 80 9.77 8.25 25.05
CA GLN A 80 8.93 8.73 26.15
C GLN A 80 9.85 8.90 27.35
N GLU A 81 10.44 10.08 27.47
CA GLU A 81 10.93 10.57 28.76
C GLU A 81 9.70 10.65 29.70
N PRO A 82 9.66 9.91 30.83
CA PRO A 82 8.54 9.97 31.75
C PRO A 82 8.48 11.36 32.41
N PRO A 83 7.28 11.93 32.67
CA PRO A 83 7.17 13.21 33.34
C PRO A 83 7.69 13.12 34.79
N ASP A 84 8.53 14.09 35.15
CA ASP A 84 9.14 14.22 36.48
C ASP A 84 8.07 14.22 37.59
N PRO A 85 8.22 13.45 38.69
CA PRO A 85 7.24 13.45 39.76
C PRO A 85 7.20 14.83 40.44
N PRO A 86 6.02 15.33 40.87
CA PRO A 86 5.94 16.62 41.51
C PRO A 86 6.72 16.60 42.83
N ASP A 87 7.62 17.57 42.99
CA ASP A 87 8.35 17.82 44.24
C ASP A 87 7.35 17.91 45.40
N ARG A 88 7.42 16.93 46.30
CA ARG A 88 6.77 17.01 47.61
C ARG A 88 7.67 17.80 48.55
N PHE A 89 7.29 19.03 48.85
CA PHE A 89 7.64 19.72 50.10
C PHE A 89 6.38 20.34 50.70
#